data_AF-A0A397F3G0-F1
#
_entry.id   AF-A0A397F3G0-F1
#
_cell.length_a   1.000
_cell.length_b   1.000
_cell.length_c   1.000
_cell.angle_alpha   90.00
_cell.angle_beta   90.00
_cell.angle_gamma   90.00
#
_symmetry.space_group_name_H-M   'P 1'
#
loop_
_entity.id
_entity.type
_entity.pdbx_description
1 polymer ?
#
loop_
_entity_poly.entity_id
_entity_poly.type
_entity_poly.pdbx_seq_one_letter_code
_entity_poly.pdbx_strand_id
1 'polypeptide(L)'
;MQGTSTNVSTTLDQVEASELETKLAAWNKLERRVEENLALVPDIVTLNVGGTTFQTGKGTLLRVDGSYFHALLGSGLWAPTQEGAYFLDLDPVVFRHVLLFLHTGDVSMVGLTFVERTVFKSMMKSLNLDGLKGWQWHPTDDFTLSTDSRTIARSATSTRNVFDVGAVAELPPCGKDVANVPSVITLNVGGTIFQAAKDTLLRVEGSYFHALLGSGMWNPTPGMGGAYFLDLDPVVFRRVLLFLRTGKLSADGLNDLELTAFKSMMEYFQLHE
;
A
#
# COMPACT_ATOMS: atom_id res chain seq x y z
N MET A 1 -4.21 -76.26 -28.31
CA MET A 1 -3.44 -75.00 -28.27
C MET A 1 -4.39 -73.88 -28.67
N GLN A 2 -4.83 -73.04 -27.74
CA GLN A 2 -5.53 -71.79 -28.06
C GLN A 2 -5.52 -70.86 -26.84
N GLY A 3 -5.13 -69.59 -27.08
CA GLY A 3 -5.73 -68.45 -26.41
C GLY A 3 -4.96 -67.80 -25.25
N THR A 4 -3.86 -67.09 -25.53
CA THR A 4 -3.34 -66.03 -24.63
C THR A 4 -2.81 -64.86 -25.47
N SER A 5 -3.67 -64.02 -26.05
CA SER A 5 -3.19 -62.81 -26.75
C SER A 5 -4.13 -61.60 -26.71
N THR A 6 -5.28 -61.68 -26.05
CA THR A 6 -6.32 -60.64 -26.12
C THR A 6 -6.34 -59.65 -24.96
N ASN A 7 -5.70 -59.91 -23.82
CA ASN A 7 -5.84 -59.04 -22.64
C ASN A 7 -4.88 -57.85 -22.58
N VAL A 8 -3.73 -57.87 -23.28
CA VAL A 8 -2.72 -56.80 -23.17
C VAL A 8 -3.06 -55.59 -24.04
N SER A 9 -3.69 -55.81 -25.20
CA SER A 9 -4.11 -54.72 -26.09
C SER A 9 -5.24 -53.88 -25.47
N THR A 10 -6.25 -54.54 -24.90
CA THR A 10 -7.41 -53.87 -24.29
C THR A 10 -7.03 -53.01 -23.09
N THR A 11 -6.02 -53.41 -22.31
CA THR A 11 -5.56 -52.61 -21.16
C THR A 11 -4.77 -51.37 -21.56
N LEU A 12 -4.01 -51.43 -22.65
CA LEU A 12 -3.24 -50.29 -23.14
C LEU A 12 -4.19 -49.22 -23.72
N ASP A 13 -5.15 -49.65 -24.52
CA ASP A 13 -6.17 -48.77 -25.12
C ASP A 13 -7.05 -48.09 -24.05
N GLN A 14 -7.36 -48.79 -22.94
CA GLN A 14 -8.12 -48.24 -21.81
C GLN A 14 -7.33 -47.20 -21.00
N VAL A 15 -6.02 -47.40 -20.82
CA VAL A 15 -5.15 -46.45 -20.12
C VAL A 15 -4.98 -45.18 -20.95
N GLU A 16 -4.73 -45.30 -22.26
CA GLU A 16 -4.61 -44.16 -23.16
C GLU A 16 -5.91 -43.34 -23.26
N ALA A 17 -7.07 -44.02 -23.29
CA ALA A 17 -8.37 -43.35 -23.27
C ALA A 17 -8.61 -42.58 -21.96
N SER A 18 -8.28 -43.18 -20.81
CA SER A 18 -8.40 -42.52 -19.50
C SER A 18 -7.45 -41.31 -19.38
N GLU A 19 -6.23 -41.42 -19.89
CA GLU A 19 -5.30 -40.30 -19.95
C GLU A 19 -5.79 -39.16 -20.85
N LEU A 20 -6.44 -39.47 -21.98
CA LEU A 20 -7.04 -38.46 -22.84
C LEU A 20 -8.22 -37.76 -22.16
N GLU A 21 -9.08 -38.50 -21.46
CA GLU A 21 -10.21 -37.95 -20.72
C GLU A 21 -9.75 -37.03 -19.57
N THR A 22 -8.70 -37.41 -18.83
CA THR A 22 -8.14 -36.55 -17.78
C THR A 22 -7.49 -35.29 -18.35
N LYS A 23 -6.77 -35.40 -19.47
CA LYS A 23 -6.20 -34.25 -20.19
C LYS A 23 -7.29 -33.32 -20.71
N LEU A 24 -8.37 -33.86 -21.27
CA LEU A 24 -9.51 -33.07 -21.75
C LEU A 24 -10.24 -32.37 -20.59
N ALA A 25 -10.43 -33.05 -19.46
CA ALA A 25 -11.02 -32.46 -18.27
C ALA A 25 -10.15 -31.33 -17.69
N ALA A 26 -8.83 -31.52 -17.65
CA ALA A 26 -7.88 -30.49 -17.23
C ALA A 26 -7.89 -29.29 -18.19
N TRP A 27 -7.94 -29.54 -19.50
CA TRP A 27 -8.03 -28.51 -20.54
C TRP A 27 -9.33 -27.70 -20.41
N ASN A 28 -10.48 -28.35 -20.31
CA ASN A 28 -11.77 -27.68 -20.13
C ASN A 28 -11.82 -26.85 -18.84
N LYS A 29 -11.15 -27.31 -17.76
CA LYS A 29 -11.01 -26.52 -16.52
C LYS A 29 -10.12 -25.30 -16.72
N LEU A 30 -9.06 -25.41 -17.53
CA LEU A 30 -8.18 -24.29 -17.85
C LEU A 30 -8.90 -23.27 -18.74
N GLU A 31 -9.59 -23.74 -19.78
CA GLU A 31 -10.35 -22.90 -20.71
C GLU A 31 -11.43 -22.10 -19.97
N ARG A 32 -12.20 -22.73 -19.08
CA ARG A 32 -13.16 -22.01 -18.21
C ARG A 32 -12.49 -20.93 -17.36
N ARG A 33 -11.32 -21.21 -16.77
CA ARG A 33 -10.58 -20.21 -15.99
C ARG A 33 -10.07 -19.06 -16.87
N VAL A 34 -9.69 -19.34 -18.11
CA VAL A 34 -9.28 -18.32 -19.09
C VAL A 34 -10.47 -17.46 -19.49
N GLU A 35 -11.64 -18.06 -19.74
CA GLU A 35 -12.88 -17.34 -20.03
C GLU A 35 -13.35 -16.48 -18.85
N GLU A 36 -13.33 -17.02 -17.63
CA GLU A 36 -13.64 -16.27 -16.39
C GLU A 36 -12.69 -15.08 -16.21
N ASN A 37 -11.39 -15.26 -16.46
CA ASN A 37 -10.41 -14.16 -16.40
C ASN A 37 -10.59 -13.13 -17.53
N LEU A 38 -10.94 -13.58 -18.75
CA LEU A 38 -11.22 -12.70 -19.88
C LEU A 38 -12.51 -11.88 -19.66
N ALA A 39 -13.50 -12.46 -19.00
CA ALA A 39 -14.73 -11.76 -18.63
C ALA A 39 -14.51 -10.64 -17.60
N LEU A 40 -13.38 -10.65 -16.87
CA LEU A 40 -12.98 -9.58 -15.92
C LEU A 40 -12.21 -8.42 -16.58
N VAL A 41 -11.76 -8.57 -17.83
CA VAL A 41 -11.03 -7.53 -18.59
C VAL A 41 -11.77 -6.19 -18.70
N PRO A 42 -13.10 -6.12 -18.95
CA PRO A 42 -13.80 -4.82 -18.97
C PRO A 42 -13.90 -4.14 -17.59
N ASP A 43 -13.64 -4.87 -16.51
CA ASP A 43 -13.70 -4.37 -15.13
C ASP A 43 -12.31 -4.05 -14.54
N ILE A 44 -11.26 -3.95 -15.37
CA ILE A 44 -9.94 -3.56 -14.91
C ILE A 44 -9.93 -2.08 -14.52
N VAL A 45 -9.51 -1.83 -13.28
CA VAL A 45 -9.31 -0.51 -12.69
C VAL A 45 -7.81 -0.23 -12.63
N THR A 46 -7.42 0.94 -13.13
CA THR A 46 -6.06 1.47 -12.99
C THR A 46 -5.96 2.30 -11.72
N LEU A 47 -5.02 1.95 -10.84
CA LEU A 47 -4.71 2.66 -9.61
C LEU A 47 -3.32 3.28 -9.73
N ASN A 48 -3.17 4.55 -9.37
CA ASN A 48 -1.87 5.17 -9.21
C ASN A 48 -1.56 5.27 -7.72
N VAL A 49 -0.63 4.46 -7.24
CA VAL A 49 -0.28 4.35 -5.83
C VAL A 49 1.08 5.02 -5.62
N GLY A 50 1.06 6.22 -5.08
CA GLY A 50 2.28 6.96 -4.74
C GLY A 50 3.22 7.22 -5.93
N GLY A 51 2.71 7.23 -7.18
CA GLY A 51 3.48 7.39 -8.42
C GLY A 51 3.73 6.10 -9.18
N THR A 52 3.34 4.94 -8.64
CA THR A 52 3.42 3.64 -9.32
C THR A 52 2.04 3.18 -9.79
N THR A 53 1.92 2.80 -11.06
CA THR A 53 0.66 2.32 -11.62
C THR A 53 0.45 0.84 -11.33
N PHE A 54 -0.70 0.51 -10.76
CA PHE A 54 -1.22 -0.84 -10.54
C PHE A 54 -2.50 -1.03 -11.37
N GLN A 55 -2.72 -2.24 -11.86
CA GLN A 55 -3.97 -2.61 -12.52
C GLN A 55 -4.55 -3.84 -11.84
N THR A 56 -5.83 -3.80 -11.53
CA THR A 56 -6.54 -4.93 -10.91
C THR A 56 -8.02 -4.88 -11.27
N GLY A 57 -8.72 -6.01 -11.16
CA GLY A 57 -10.17 -6.04 -11.40
C GLY A 57 -10.96 -5.34 -10.30
N LYS A 58 -12.06 -4.68 -10.67
CA LYS A 58 -13.01 -4.06 -9.74
C LYS A 58 -13.51 -5.04 -8.68
N GLY A 59 -13.78 -6.30 -9.07
CA GLY A 59 -14.16 -7.37 -8.15
C GLY A 59 -13.11 -7.67 -7.07
N THR A 60 -11.82 -7.55 -7.38
CA THR A 60 -10.73 -7.73 -6.39
C THR A 60 -10.79 -6.64 -5.31
N LEU A 61 -10.99 -5.39 -5.72
CA LEU A 61 -11.09 -4.24 -4.80
C LEU A 61 -12.38 -4.28 -3.97
N LEU A 62 -13.46 -4.82 -4.54
CA LEU A 62 -14.77 -4.97 -3.87
C LEU A 62 -14.91 -6.27 -3.06
N ARG A 63 -13.88 -7.13 -3.02
CA ARG A 63 -13.94 -8.43 -2.34
C ARG A 63 -14.25 -8.31 -0.84
N VAL A 64 -13.83 -7.23 -0.20
CA VAL A 64 -14.06 -6.98 1.22
C VAL A 64 -15.15 -5.91 1.36
N ASP A 65 -16.35 -6.35 1.77
CA ASP A 65 -17.47 -5.46 2.04
C ASP A 65 -17.16 -4.51 3.20
N GLY A 66 -17.55 -3.24 3.05
CA GLY A 66 -17.27 -2.20 4.04
C GLY A 66 -15.81 -1.72 4.07
N SER A 67 -14.93 -2.25 3.21
CA SER A 67 -13.59 -1.71 3.03
C SER A 67 -13.62 -0.30 2.42
N TYR A 68 -12.49 0.40 2.53
CA TYR A 68 -12.29 1.71 1.89
C TYR A 68 -12.62 1.65 0.39
N PHE A 69 -12.20 0.60 -0.31
CA PHE A 69 -12.48 0.44 -1.74
C PHE A 69 -13.96 0.19 -2.04
N HIS A 70 -14.66 -0.57 -1.18
CA HIS A 70 -16.10 -0.79 -1.30
C HIS A 70 -16.87 0.53 -1.15
N ALA A 71 -16.55 1.32 -0.12
CA ALA A 71 -17.16 2.63 0.09
C ALA A 71 -16.84 3.59 -1.05
N LEU A 72 -15.57 3.63 -1.51
CA LEU A 72 -15.15 4.53 -2.58
C LEU A 72 -15.81 4.22 -3.93
N LEU A 73 -15.69 2.99 -4.41
CA LEU A 73 -16.22 2.59 -5.73
C LEU A 73 -17.74 2.49 -5.72
N GLY A 74 -18.36 2.26 -4.56
CA GLY A 74 -19.81 2.26 -4.38
C GLY A 74 -20.43 3.65 -4.26
N SER A 75 -19.70 4.64 -3.73
CA SER A 75 -20.22 6.01 -3.50
C SER A 75 -20.32 6.86 -4.78
N GLY A 76 -19.59 6.52 -5.84
CA GLY A 76 -19.50 7.32 -7.06
C GLY A 76 -18.78 8.66 -6.89
N LEU A 77 -18.25 8.95 -5.70
CA LEU A 77 -17.56 10.21 -5.37
C LEU A 77 -16.12 10.28 -5.92
N TRP A 78 -15.59 9.15 -6.40
CA TRP A 78 -14.23 9.08 -6.89
C TRP A 78 -14.21 9.11 -8.42
N ALA A 79 -13.70 10.20 -8.97
CA ALA A 79 -13.44 10.33 -10.40
C ALA A 79 -11.98 9.95 -10.66
N PRO A 80 -11.69 9.15 -11.71
CA PRO A 80 -10.32 8.93 -12.13
C PRO A 80 -9.66 10.25 -12.53
N THR A 81 -8.33 10.27 -12.53
CA THR A 81 -7.55 11.36 -13.14
C THR A 81 -7.89 11.49 -14.63
N GLN A 82 -7.37 12.54 -15.27
CA GLN A 82 -7.52 12.74 -16.73
C GLN A 82 -7.03 11.53 -17.56
N GLU A 83 -6.17 10.69 -16.99
CA GLU A 83 -5.61 9.49 -17.61
C GLU A 83 -6.39 8.20 -17.26
N GLY A 84 -7.51 8.30 -16.55
CA GLY A 84 -8.33 7.14 -16.18
C GLY A 84 -7.84 6.36 -14.95
N ALA A 85 -6.85 6.87 -14.21
CA ALA A 85 -6.30 6.21 -13.03
C ALA A 85 -6.83 6.80 -11.70
N TYR A 86 -7.05 5.97 -10.69
CA TYR A 86 -7.45 6.43 -9.35
C TYR A 86 -6.22 6.63 -8.46
N PHE A 87 -6.00 7.85 -7.96
CA PHE A 87 -4.82 8.16 -7.15
C PHE A 87 -4.97 7.77 -5.68
N LEU A 88 -4.01 7.00 -5.17
CA LEU A 88 -3.89 6.56 -3.79
C LEU A 88 -2.56 7.08 -3.22
N ASP A 89 -2.63 7.91 -2.18
CA ASP A 89 -1.44 8.40 -1.48
C ASP A 89 -0.89 7.37 -0.48
N LEU A 90 -0.52 6.21 -1.01
CA LEU A 90 0.00 5.08 -0.25
C LEU A 90 1.39 4.71 -0.77
N ASP A 91 2.13 3.94 0.03
CA ASP A 91 3.43 3.41 -0.39
C ASP A 91 3.24 2.22 -1.36
N PRO A 92 3.80 2.28 -2.59
CA PRO A 92 3.57 1.25 -3.62
C PRO A 92 4.20 -0.10 -3.28
N VAL A 93 5.34 -0.12 -2.59
CA VAL A 93 6.04 -1.36 -2.23
C VAL A 93 5.21 -2.16 -1.24
N VAL A 94 4.68 -1.49 -0.20
CA VAL A 94 3.81 -2.12 0.80
C VAL A 94 2.43 -2.43 0.20
N PHE A 95 1.91 -1.57 -0.68
CA PHE A 95 0.61 -1.77 -1.31
C PHE A 95 0.53 -3.07 -2.12
N ARG A 96 1.64 -3.53 -2.72
CA ARG A 96 1.69 -4.84 -3.39
C ARG A 96 1.21 -5.99 -2.50
N HIS A 97 1.54 -5.95 -1.20
CA HIS A 97 1.11 -6.98 -0.25
C HIS A 97 -0.38 -6.86 0.09
N VAL A 98 -0.92 -5.64 0.11
CA VAL A 98 -2.36 -5.41 0.28
C VAL A 98 -3.12 -5.96 -0.93
N LEU A 99 -2.61 -5.70 -2.13
CA LEU A 99 -3.21 -6.22 -3.35
C LEU A 99 -3.13 -7.75 -3.42
N LEU A 100 -2.00 -8.33 -3.00
CA LEU A 100 -1.86 -9.78 -2.88
C LEU A 100 -2.90 -10.36 -1.92
N PHE A 101 -3.10 -9.75 -0.75
CA PHE A 101 -4.13 -10.14 0.19
C PHE A 101 -5.55 -10.05 -0.42
N LEU A 102 -5.87 -9.00 -1.19
CA LEU A 102 -7.15 -8.92 -1.87
C LEU A 102 -7.32 -10.01 -2.94
N HIS A 103 -6.22 -10.46 -3.56
CA HIS A 103 -6.24 -11.54 -4.54
C HIS A 103 -6.36 -12.94 -3.92
N THR A 104 -5.64 -13.23 -2.84
CA THR A 104 -5.60 -14.58 -2.25
C THR A 104 -6.59 -14.72 -1.10
N GLY A 105 -6.78 -13.66 -0.31
CA GLY A 105 -7.41 -13.70 1.01
C GLY A 105 -6.40 -13.91 2.15
N ASP A 106 -5.12 -14.15 1.81
CA ASP A 106 -4.05 -14.46 2.75
C ASP A 106 -3.05 -13.30 2.84
N VAL A 107 -2.72 -12.86 4.06
CA VAL A 107 -1.64 -11.89 4.27
C VAL A 107 -0.30 -12.61 4.27
N SER A 108 0.53 -12.28 3.29
CA SER A 108 1.95 -12.61 3.32
C SER A 108 2.76 -11.38 3.71
N MET A 109 3.48 -11.47 4.83
CA MET A 109 4.49 -10.49 5.23
C MET A 109 5.92 -10.97 4.89
N VAL A 110 6.05 -12.06 4.12
CA VAL A 110 7.35 -12.61 3.74
C VAL A 110 8.12 -11.58 2.93
N GLY A 111 9.39 -11.37 3.29
CA GLY A 111 10.26 -10.38 2.65
C GLY A 111 10.06 -8.94 3.10
N LEU A 112 9.05 -8.64 3.94
CA LEU A 112 8.88 -7.31 4.51
C LEU A 112 9.81 -7.10 5.72
N THR A 113 10.48 -5.95 5.73
CA THR A 113 11.19 -5.44 6.90
C THR A 113 10.21 -5.12 8.04
N PHE A 114 10.70 -4.99 9.28
CA PHE A 114 9.87 -4.62 10.43
C PHE A 114 9.09 -3.31 10.20
N VAL A 115 9.74 -2.34 9.55
CA VAL A 115 9.14 -1.06 9.17
C VAL A 115 7.97 -1.28 8.22
N GLU A 116 8.20 -2.02 7.14
CA GLU A 116 7.17 -2.27 6.14
C GLU A 116 6.01 -3.07 6.71
N ARG A 117 6.24 -3.96 7.68
CA ARG A 117 5.15 -4.62 8.43
C ARG A 117 4.34 -3.64 9.24
N THR A 118 5.00 -2.66 9.87
CA THR A 118 4.30 -1.62 10.63
C THR A 118 3.49 -0.70 9.72
N VAL A 119 4.05 -0.32 8.57
CA VAL A 119 3.34 0.44 7.53
C VAL A 119 2.19 -0.36 6.97
N PHE A 120 2.41 -1.64 6.67
CA PHE A 120 1.39 -2.55 6.15
C PHE A 120 0.21 -2.61 7.11
N LYS A 121 0.45 -2.77 8.42
CA LYS A 121 -0.60 -2.73 9.43
C LYS A 121 -1.34 -1.40 9.46
N SER A 122 -0.61 -0.28 9.42
CA SER A 122 -1.23 1.06 9.35
C SER A 122 -2.10 1.21 8.09
N MET A 123 -1.63 0.69 6.95
CA MET A 123 -2.32 0.74 5.66
C MET A 123 -3.57 -0.15 5.64
N MET A 124 -3.49 -1.38 6.17
CA MET A 124 -4.63 -2.27 6.32
C MET A 124 -5.74 -1.63 7.16
N LYS A 125 -5.37 -0.98 8.26
CA LYS A 125 -6.30 -0.24 9.11
C LYS A 125 -6.90 0.97 8.40
N SER A 126 -6.09 1.79 7.73
CA SER A 126 -6.61 2.95 6.99
C SER A 126 -7.55 2.56 5.85
N LEU A 127 -7.32 1.39 5.25
CA LEU A 127 -8.16 0.83 4.20
C LEU A 127 -9.37 0.04 4.74
N ASN A 128 -9.53 -0.04 6.06
CA ASN A 128 -10.57 -0.82 6.75
C ASN A 128 -10.61 -2.29 6.29
N LEU A 129 -9.43 -2.91 6.14
CA LEU A 129 -9.25 -4.31 5.71
C LEU A 129 -9.01 -5.27 6.89
N ASP A 130 -8.96 -4.75 8.11
CA ASP A 130 -8.76 -5.48 9.37
C ASP A 130 -10.07 -6.05 9.97
N GLY A 131 -11.23 -5.65 9.44
CA GLY A 131 -12.56 -6.10 9.89
C GLY A 131 -13.02 -7.48 9.42
N LEU A 132 -12.17 -8.26 8.72
CA LEU A 132 -12.55 -9.60 8.27
C LEU A 132 -12.79 -10.52 9.48
N LYS A 133 -14.04 -10.98 9.64
CA LYS A 133 -14.42 -11.97 10.67
C LYS A 133 -13.54 -13.22 10.52
N GLY A 134 -12.71 -13.49 11.53
CA GLY A 134 -11.79 -14.63 11.57
C GLY A 134 -10.32 -14.29 11.30
N TRP A 135 -10.01 -13.04 10.94
CA TRP A 135 -8.63 -12.61 10.78
C TRP A 135 -8.03 -12.20 12.13
N GLN A 136 -7.15 -13.04 12.68
CA GLN A 136 -6.34 -12.71 13.85
C GLN A 136 -4.86 -12.65 13.44
N TRP A 137 -4.22 -11.50 13.66
CA TRP A 137 -2.79 -11.35 13.39
C TRP A 137 -1.99 -12.21 14.38
N HIS A 138 -1.40 -13.30 13.88
CA HIS A 138 -0.47 -14.12 14.65
C HIS A 138 0.97 -13.62 14.40
N PRO A 139 1.70 -13.15 15.44
CA PRO A 139 3.05 -12.63 15.32
C PRO A 139 4.12 -13.65 14.88
N THR A 140 3.77 -14.90 14.64
CA THR A 140 4.72 -16.01 14.54
C THR A 140 5.09 -16.29 13.10
N ASP A 141 5.98 -15.47 12.54
CA ASP A 141 6.96 -15.92 11.56
C ASP A 141 8.27 -15.17 11.87
N ASP A 142 9.19 -15.89 12.55
CA ASP A 142 10.59 -15.56 12.90
C ASP A 142 10.92 -14.60 14.06
N PHE A 143 10.14 -14.72 15.13
CA PHE A 143 10.33 -14.20 16.49
C PHE A 143 11.21 -14.96 17.51
N THR A 144 12.38 -15.57 17.24
CA THR A 144 13.18 -16.17 18.35
C THR A 144 14.02 -15.12 19.07
N LEU A 145 13.40 -14.46 20.06
CA LEU A 145 14.05 -13.50 20.96
C LEU A 145 14.84 -14.29 21.99
N SER A 146 16.13 -14.52 21.69
CA SER A 146 17.12 -14.93 22.68
C SER A 146 17.03 -13.98 23.87
N THR A 147 16.51 -14.49 24.96
CA THR A 147 16.17 -13.72 26.15
C THR A 147 17.41 -13.73 27.03
N ASP A 148 18.30 -12.76 26.87
CA ASP A 148 19.28 -12.46 27.92
C ASP A 148 19.74 -11.00 27.87
N SER A 149 19.60 -10.34 29.03
CA SER A 149 20.29 -9.12 29.48
C SER A 149 19.78 -7.78 28.91
N ARG A 150 19.35 -6.75 29.64
CA ARG A 150 19.45 -6.37 31.07
C ARG A 150 18.41 -5.27 31.42
N THR A 151 17.92 -5.35 32.66
CA THR A 151 17.22 -4.38 33.53
C THR A 151 17.57 -2.89 33.36
N ILE A 152 16.59 -1.97 33.55
CA ILE A 152 16.62 -0.87 34.55
C ILE A 152 15.18 -0.44 34.98
N ALA A 153 15.03 -0.51 36.30
CA ALA A 153 14.10 0.08 37.29
C ALA A 153 12.96 1.07 36.92
N ARG A 154 11.84 0.85 37.62
CA ARG A 154 10.75 1.80 37.92
C ARG A 154 11.07 2.69 39.14
N SER A 155 10.54 3.92 39.16
CA SER A 155 9.91 4.64 40.31
C SER A 155 9.35 5.98 39.77
N ALA A 156 8.02 6.21 39.66
CA ALA A 156 7.08 6.78 40.66
C ALA A 156 7.55 8.17 41.18
N THR A 157 6.79 9.28 41.25
CA THR A 157 5.36 9.62 41.44
C THR A 157 5.21 11.15 41.24
N SER A 158 4.02 11.70 40.92
CA SER A 158 3.35 12.78 41.70
C SER A 158 2.26 13.57 40.93
N THR A 159 1.02 13.45 41.44
CA THR A 159 -0.04 14.46 41.66
C THR A 159 -0.68 15.30 40.53
N ARG A 160 -1.94 14.92 40.25
CA ARG A 160 -3.20 15.71 40.10
C ARG A 160 -3.13 17.25 40.09
N ASN A 161 -3.87 17.86 39.15
CA ASN A 161 -5.05 18.68 39.47
C ASN A 161 -6.02 18.85 38.27
N VAL A 162 -7.28 19.12 38.61
CA VAL A 162 -8.51 19.08 37.81
C VAL A 162 -9.03 20.51 37.58
N PHE A 163 -9.86 20.68 36.55
CA PHE A 163 -10.76 21.80 36.17
C PHE A 163 -10.18 22.89 35.27
N ASP A 164 -10.72 23.02 34.04
CA ASP A 164 -11.63 24.12 33.72
C ASP A 164 -12.48 23.81 32.47
N VAL A 165 -13.74 24.24 32.48
CA VAL A 165 -14.76 24.03 31.46
C VAL A 165 -15.19 25.41 30.97
N GLY A 166 -14.93 25.73 29.70
CA GLY A 166 -15.62 26.83 29.02
C GLY A 166 -14.74 27.65 28.08
N ALA A 167 -14.83 27.38 26.77
CA ALA A 167 -14.70 28.40 25.73
C ALA A 167 -15.25 27.85 24.41
N VAL A 168 -16.47 28.28 24.08
CA VAL A 168 -17.03 28.25 22.73
C VAL A 168 -16.25 29.25 21.89
N ALA A 169 -15.43 28.76 20.96
CA ALA A 169 -14.82 29.57 19.92
C ALA A 169 -15.61 29.35 18.62
N GLU A 170 -16.27 30.42 18.20
CA GLU A 170 -17.03 30.54 16.97
C GLU A 170 -16.16 30.24 15.74
N LEU A 171 -16.71 29.45 14.82
CA LEU A 171 -16.15 29.19 13.50
C LEU A 171 -16.17 30.47 12.65
N PRO A 172 -15.09 30.83 11.95
CA PRO A 172 -15.14 31.88 10.94
C PRO A 172 -15.98 31.43 9.73
N PRO A 173 -16.75 32.32 9.09
CA PRO A 173 -17.66 31.96 8.02
C PRO A 173 -16.99 31.92 6.64
N CYS A 174 -17.35 30.86 5.91
CA CYS A 174 -17.54 30.78 4.44
C CYS A 174 -16.33 30.93 3.49
N GLY A 175 -16.17 29.93 2.62
CA GLY A 175 -15.34 30.00 1.43
C GLY A 175 -15.54 28.82 0.46
N LYS A 176 -16.71 28.78 -0.20
CA LYS A 176 -17.07 28.16 -1.50
C LYS A 176 -16.50 26.78 -1.90
N ASP A 177 -17.47 25.92 -2.24
CA ASP A 177 -17.37 24.70 -3.04
C ASP A 177 -16.42 24.80 -4.25
N VAL A 178 -15.34 24.01 -4.19
CA VAL A 178 -14.86 23.18 -5.29
C VAL A 178 -14.59 21.84 -4.64
N ALA A 179 -15.19 20.75 -5.14
CA ALA A 179 -14.89 19.41 -4.65
C ALA A 179 -13.37 19.23 -4.62
N ASN A 180 -12.79 19.09 -3.42
CA ASN A 180 -11.35 19.03 -3.19
C ASN A 180 -10.82 17.73 -3.81
N VAL A 181 -10.55 17.73 -5.11
CA VAL A 181 -9.63 16.77 -5.70
C VAL A 181 -8.30 17.02 -5.00
N PRO A 182 -7.77 16.07 -4.22
CA PRO A 182 -6.51 16.29 -3.52
C PRO A 182 -5.48 16.69 -4.56
N SER A 183 -4.88 17.87 -4.40
CA SER A 183 -3.85 18.35 -5.31
C SER A 183 -2.69 17.35 -5.26
N VAL A 184 -2.56 16.54 -6.30
CA VAL A 184 -1.50 15.54 -6.41
C VAL A 184 -0.25 16.26 -6.86
N ILE A 185 0.81 16.12 -6.08
CA ILE A 185 2.13 16.67 -6.38
C ILE A 185 3.00 15.53 -6.90
N THR A 186 3.58 15.74 -8.09
CA THR A 186 4.57 14.82 -8.67
C THR A 186 5.98 15.31 -8.34
N LEU A 187 6.80 14.46 -7.75
CA LEU A 187 8.18 14.70 -7.38
C LEU A 187 9.08 13.76 -8.18
N ASN A 188 10.10 14.28 -8.84
CA ASN A 188 11.16 13.49 -9.45
C ASN A 188 12.38 13.58 -8.52
N VAL A 189 12.70 12.47 -7.84
CA VAL A 189 13.78 12.41 -6.85
C VAL A 189 14.90 11.54 -7.40
N GLY A 190 16.01 12.15 -7.81
CA GLY A 190 17.16 11.43 -8.37
C GLY A 190 16.81 10.54 -9.58
N GLY A 191 15.78 10.91 -10.35
CA GLY A 191 15.28 10.12 -11.49
C GLY A 191 14.10 9.19 -11.18
N THR A 192 13.71 9.03 -9.92
CA THR A 192 12.55 8.22 -9.52
C THR A 192 11.32 9.09 -9.29
N ILE A 193 10.19 8.72 -9.88
CA ILE A 193 8.94 9.45 -9.72
C ILE A 193 8.22 9.02 -8.44
N PHE A 194 7.92 10.00 -7.60
CA PHE A 194 7.04 9.87 -6.45
C PHE A 194 5.84 10.77 -6.66
N GLN A 195 4.67 10.33 -6.23
CA GLN A 195 3.49 11.18 -6.15
C GLN A 195 2.91 11.12 -4.74
N ALA A 196 2.46 12.27 -4.26
CA ALA A 196 1.86 12.42 -2.94
C ALA A 196 0.77 13.48 -2.98
N ALA A 197 -0.20 13.39 -2.07
CA ALA A 197 -1.14 14.48 -1.88
C ALA A 197 -0.41 15.69 -1.28
N LYS A 198 -0.80 16.90 -1.70
CA LYS A 198 -0.28 18.15 -1.15
C LYS A 198 -0.40 18.17 0.38
N ASP A 199 -1.52 17.69 0.92
CA ASP A 199 -1.77 17.63 2.37
C ASP A 199 -0.78 16.71 3.11
N THR A 200 -0.33 15.61 2.48
CA THR A 200 0.68 14.73 3.06
C THR A 200 2.04 15.43 3.16
N LEU A 201 2.41 16.21 2.15
CA LEU A 201 3.65 17.00 2.16
C LEU A 201 3.57 18.18 3.14
N LEU A 202 2.37 18.74 3.34
CA LEU A 202 2.12 19.85 4.27
C LEU A 202 1.88 19.41 5.72
N ARG A 203 1.87 18.09 6.00
CA ARG A 203 1.48 17.54 7.30
C ARG A 203 2.32 18.06 8.47
N VAL A 204 3.61 18.29 8.25
CA VAL A 204 4.52 18.84 9.25
C VAL A 204 4.65 20.33 9.01
N GLU A 205 4.00 21.12 9.86
CA GLU A 205 4.09 22.59 9.81
C GLU A 205 5.52 23.06 10.07
N GLY A 206 5.94 24.12 9.38
CA GLY A 206 7.31 24.63 9.48
C GLY A 206 8.38 23.77 8.81
N SER A 207 8.02 22.61 8.24
CA SER A 207 8.94 21.81 7.43
C SER A 207 9.29 22.50 6.11
N TYR A 208 10.35 22.02 5.45
CA TYR A 208 10.76 22.48 4.13
C TYR A 208 9.61 22.43 3.11
N PHE A 209 8.84 21.34 3.07
CA PHE A 209 7.68 21.22 2.18
C PHE A 209 6.57 22.22 2.52
N HIS A 210 6.33 22.49 3.81
CA HIS A 210 5.38 23.49 4.25
C HIS A 210 5.77 24.90 3.80
N ALA A 211 7.03 25.30 4.03
CA ALA A 211 7.55 26.59 3.59
C ALA A 211 7.55 26.71 2.06
N LEU A 212 7.97 25.65 1.35
CA LEU A 212 8.03 25.65 -0.11
C LEU A 212 6.64 25.72 -0.77
N LEU A 213 5.74 24.80 -0.43
CA LEU A 213 4.40 24.72 -1.05
C LEU A 213 3.46 25.81 -0.52
N GLY A 214 3.72 26.32 0.68
CA GLY A 214 2.99 27.46 1.26
C GLY A 214 3.41 28.81 0.68
N SER A 215 4.68 28.97 0.26
CA SER A 215 5.16 30.22 -0.35
C SER A 215 4.64 30.49 -1.76
N GLY A 216 4.13 29.46 -2.45
CA GLY A 216 3.70 29.55 -3.86
C GLY A 216 4.84 29.76 -4.86
N MET A 217 6.09 29.76 -4.38
CA MET A 217 7.28 30.05 -5.19
C MET A 217 7.79 28.83 -5.97
N TRP A 218 7.29 27.63 -5.66
CA TRP A 218 7.73 26.42 -6.31
C TRP A 218 6.87 26.11 -7.54
N ASN A 219 7.47 26.30 -8.71
CA ASN A 219 6.89 25.90 -9.99
C ASN A 219 7.44 24.54 -10.42
N PRO A 220 6.63 23.71 -11.10
CA PRO A 220 7.11 22.46 -11.66
C PRO A 220 8.28 22.69 -12.61
N THR A 221 9.19 21.73 -12.68
CA THR A 221 10.34 21.80 -13.57
C THR A 221 9.86 21.82 -15.03
N PRO A 222 10.19 22.86 -15.82
CA PRO A 222 9.78 22.94 -17.22
C PRO A 222 10.23 21.70 -18.00
N GLY A 223 9.32 21.11 -18.79
CA GLY A 223 9.61 19.93 -19.60
C GLY A 223 9.53 18.58 -18.87
N MET A 224 9.23 18.55 -17.56
CA MET A 224 9.03 17.31 -16.79
C MET A 224 7.57 17.03 -16.45
N GLY A 225 6.63 17.39 -17.32
CA GLY A 225 5.22 17.01 -17.17
C GLY A 225 4.57 17.49 -15.87
N GLY A 226 5.04 18.60 -15.29
CA GLY A 226 4.51 19.09 -14.01
C GLY A 226 5.14 18.45 -12.77
N ALA A 227 6.24 17.71 -12.91
CA ALA A 227 7.01 17.19 -11.78
C ALA A 227 7.98 18.22 -11.20
N TYR A 228 8.19 18.15 -9.90
CA TYR A 228 9.20 18.92 -9.19
C TYR A 228 10.47 18.09 -9.01
N PHE A 229 11.59 18.57 -9.55
CA PHE A 229 12.86 17.88 -9.43
C PHE A 229 13.54 18.12 -8.08
N LEU A 230 13.99 17.04 -7.45
CA LEU A 230 14.79 17.00 -6.22
C LEU A 230 16.03 16.14 -6.49
N ASP A 231 17.21 16.73 -6.35
CA ASP A 231 18.49 16.04 -6.51
C ASP A 231 18.88 15.32 -5.22
N LEU A 232 18.12 14.27 -4.88
CA LEU A 232 18.29 13.47 -3.66
C LEU A 232 18.24 11.98 -3.97
N ASP A 233 18.71 11.17 -3.02
CA ASP A 233 18.63 9.73 -3.12
C ASP A 233 17.17 9.22 -2.96
N PRO A 234 16.61 8.51 -3.94
CA PRO A 234 15.23 8.05 -3.91
C PRO A 234 14.96 6.95 -2.88
N VAL A 235 15.97 6.15 -2.52
CA VAL A 235 15.83 5.06 -1.53
C VAL A 235 15.65 5.65 -0.14
N VAL A 236 16.46 6.65 0.20
CA VAL A 236 16.34 7.39 1.47
C VAL A 236 15.07 8.23 1.48
N PHE A 237 14.74 8.90 0.36
CA PHE A 237 13.55 9.74 0.25
C PHE A 237 12.25 8.96 0.45
N ARG A 238 12.16 7.70 -0.02
CA ARG A 238 11.01 6.84 0.24
C ARG A 238 10.70 6.74 1.74
N ARG A 239 11.71 6.68 2.60
CA ARG A 239 11.52 6.60 4.06
C ARG A 239 11.00 7.90 4.65
N VAL A 240 11.45 9.03 4.13
CA VAL A 240 10.92 10.36 4.50
C VAL A 240 9.44 10.45 4.12
N LEU A 241 9.09 10.04 2.90
CA LEU A 241 7.70 10.06 2.45
C LEU A 241 6.82 9.10 3.26
N LEU A 242 7.36 7.95 3.66
CA LEU A 242 6.70 7.01 4.53
C LEU A 242 6.42 7.60 5.93
N PHE A 243 7.37 8.34 6.49
CA PHE A 243 7.17 9.10 7.72
C PHE A 243 6.04 10.13 7.54
N LEU A 244 6.04 10.91 6.45
CA LEU A 244 4.97 11.88 6.18
C LEU A 244 3.59 11.23 6.05
N ARG A 245 3.49 10.03 5.45
CA ARG A 245 2.22 9.30 5.31
C ARG A 245 1.72 8.70 6.63
N THR A 246 2.62 8.13 7.41
CA THR A 246 2.24 7.28 8.57
C THR A 246 2.47 7.94 9.92
N GLY A 247 3.26 9.01 9.98
CA GLY A 247 3.75 9.64 11.21
C GLY A 247 4.74 8.79 12.01
N LYS A 248 5.27 7.70 11.43
CA LYS A 248 6.16 6.76 12.13
C LYS A 248 7.56 6.82 11.56
N LEU A 249 8.53 7.14 12.41
CA LEU A 249 9.95 7.13 12.08
C LEU A 249 10.54 5.77 12.45
N SER A 250 11.29 5.15 11.54
CA SER A 250 11.96 3.89 11.84
C SER A 250 13.31 3.79 11.15
N ALA A 251 14.35 3.62 11.95
CA ALA A 251 15.74 3.47 11.52
C ALA A 251 16.11 2.00 11.20
N ASP A 252 15.24 1.05 11.53
CA ASP A 252 15.51 -0.38 11.39
C ASP A 252 15.82 -0.79 9.95
N GLY A 253 16.78 -1.72 9.81
CA GLY A 253 17.22 -2.26 8.53
C GLY A 253 17.98 -1.28 7.64
N LEU A 254 18.38 -0.11 8.15
CA LEU A 254 19.37 0.75 7.50
C LEU A 254 20.76 0.29 7.90
N ASN A 255 21.68 0.27 6.94
CA ASN A 255 23.10 0.28 7.30
C ASN A 255 23.51 1.68 7.80
N ASP A 256 24.69 1.79 8.41
CA ASP A 256 25.16 3.03 9.04
C ASP A 256 25.20 4.23 8.06
N LEU A 257 25.53 3.97 6.79
CA LEU A 257 25.57 4.99 5.74
C LEU A 257 24.16 5.49 5.42
N GLU A 258 23.22 4.57 5.20
CA GLU A 258 21.83 4.92 4.90
C GLU A 258 21.15 5.60 6.09
N LEU A 259 21.46 5.19 7.33
CA LEU A 259 20.96 5.84 8.54
C LEU A 259 21.48 7.27 8.67
N THR A 260 22.76 7.48 8.37
CA THR A 260 23.36 8.81 8.36
C THR A 260 22.71 9.67 7.28
N ALA A 261 22.59 9.16 6.06
CA ALA A 261 21.92 9.86 4.96
C ALA A 261 20.45 10.18 5.30
N PHE A 262 19.73 9.25 5.92
CA PHE A 262 18.35 9.45 6.35
C PHE A 262 18.23 10.57 7.39
N LYS A 263 19.09 10.58 8.42
CA LYS A 263 19.10 11.65 9.43
C LYS A 263 19.42 13.00 8.80
N SER A 264 20.44 13.06 7.95
CA SER A 264 20.80 14.28 7.22
C SER A 264 19.65 14.77 6.34
N MET A 265 18.89 13.87 5.72
CA MET A 265 17.74 14.22 4.89
C MET A 265 16.55 14.72 5.72
N MET A 266 16.27 14.11 6.88
CA MET A 266 15.25 14.58 7.82
C MET A 266 15.57 15.98 8.33
N GLU A 267 16.84 16.25 8.67
CA GLU A 267 17.30 17.57 9.08
C GLU A 267 17.21 18.59 7.93
N TYR A 268 17.63 18.21 6.72
CA TYR A 268 17.50 19.04 5.52
C TYR A 268 16.04 19.47 5.28
N PHE A 269 15.10 18.54 5.43
CA PHE A 269 13.67 18.82 5.27
C PHE A 269 13.02 19.48 6.49
N GLN A 270 13.78 19.72 7.57
CA GLN A 270 13.27 20.26 8.83
C GLN A 270 12.10 19.42 9.37
N LEU A 271 12.24 18.09 9.25
CA LEU A 271 11.29 17.13 9.77
C LEU A 271 11.80 16.68 11.14
N HIS A 272 11.14 17.18 12.19
CA HIS A 272 11.38 16.78 13.57
C HIS A 272 10.23 15.88 14.04
N GLU A 273 10.54 15.00 14.99
CA GLU A 273 9.53 14.15 15.66
C GLU A 273 8.65 14.96 16.62
#